data_AF-A0AAN0ZDD1-F1
#
_entry.id   AF-A0AAN0ZDD1-F1
#
_cell.length_a   1.000
_cell.length_b   1.000
_cell.length_c   1.000
_cell.angle_alpha   90.00
_cell.angle_beta   90.00
_cell.angle_gamma   90.00
#
_symmetry.space_group_name_H-M   'P 1'
#
loop_
_entity.id
_entity.type
_entity.pdbx_description
1 polymer ?
#
loop_
_entity_poly.entity_id
_entity_poly.type
_entity_poly.pdbx_seq_one_letter_code
_entity_poly.pdbx_strand_id
1 'polypeptide(L)'
;MLSPHEFATLMLVYEAPDQLDMNRAELDALLERQLVMLEHAAPGRRRAYLTKKGRSILHALGADTGFRRSQDATAERDGRHAAPVSLSDEAG
;
A
#
# COMPACT_ATOMS: atom_id res chain seq x y z
N MET A 1 -13.59 -9.10 18.04
CA MET A 1 -12.45 -9.74 17.32
C MET A 1 -12.47 -9.27 15.88
N LEU A 2 -11.34 -9.29 15.17
CA LEU A 2 -11.31 -8.97 13.74
C LEU A 2 -11.78 -10.19 12.94
N SER A 3 -12.79 -10.00 12.09
CA SER A 3 -13.19 -11.02 11.11
C SER A 3 -12.13 -11.13 10.01
N PRO A 4 -12.09 -12.25 9.26
CA PRO A 4 -11.18 -12.40 8.12
C PRO A 4 -11.33 -11.28 7.08
N HIS A 5 -12.56 -10.79 6.87
CA HIS A 5 -12.85 -9.70 5.92
C HIS A 5 -12.37 -8.33 6.44
N GLU A 6 -12.51 -8.06 7.74
CA GLU A 6 -11.96 -6.85 8.36
C GLU A 6 -10.43 -6.86 8.28
N PHE A 7 -9.81 -8.01 8.50
CA PHE A 7 -8.36 -8.15 8.38
C PHE A 7 -7.87 -7.92 6.94
N ALA A 8 -8.55 -8.50 5.94
CA ALA A 8 -8.24 -8.27 4.52
C ALA A 8 -8.36 -6.78 4.14
N THR A 9 -9.37 -6.09 4.66
CA THR A 9 -9.55 -4.65 4.44
C THR A 9 -8.42 -3.85 5.10
N LEU A 10 -7.99 -4.22 6.32
CA LEU A 10 -6.87 -3.59 7.02
C LEU A 10 -5.54 -3.77 6.25
N MET A 11 -5.31 -4.95 5.68
CA MET A 11 -4.21 -5.22 4.76
C MET A 11 -4.31 -4.33 3.51
N LEU A 12 -5.49 -4.18 2.93
CA LEU A 12 -5.68 -3.38 1.73
C LEU A 12 -5.46 -1.87 1.98
N VAL A 13 -5.84 -1.34 3.15
CA VAL A 13 -5.48 0.02 3.59
C VAL A 13 -3.96 0.20 3.69
N TYR A 14 -3.23 -0.84 4.10
CA TYR A 14 -1.78 -0.80 4.23
C TYR A 14 -1.07 -0.80 2.86
N GLU A 15 -1.53 -1.66 1.94
CA GLU A 15 -0.84 -1.94 0.69
C GLU A 15 -1.28 -1.04 -0.46
N ALA A 16 -2.58 -0.79 -0.57
CA ALA A 16 -3.19 -0.11 -1.71
C ALA A 16 -4.36 0.77 -1.25
N PRO A 17 -4.10 1.83 -0.46
CA PRO A 17 -5.14 2.73 0.05
C PRO A 17 -5.94 3.42 -1.07
N ASP A 18 -5.39 3.49 -2.29
CA ASP A 18 -6.06 4.02 -3.48
C ASP A 18 -7.05 3.04 -4.14
N GLN A 19 -6.88 1.73 -3.94
CA GLN A 19 -7.76 0.70 -4.48
C GLN A 19 -8.89 0.34 -3.53
N LEU A 20 -8.89 0.93 -2.32
CA LEU A 20 -9.85 0.63 -1.30
C LEU A 20 -11.21 1.26 -1.62
N ASP A 21 -12.24 0.43 -1.59
CA ASP A 21 -13.62 0.89 -1.67
C ASP A 21 -14.01 1.59 -0.35
N MET A 22 -14.20 2.91 -0.42
CA MET A 22 -14.54 3.77 0.72
C MET A 22 -15.97 3.58 1.23
N ASN A 23 -16.78 2.74 0.57
CA ASN A 23 -18.18 2.47 0.93
C ASN A 23 -18.38 1.05 1.52
N ARG A 24 -17.29 0.36 1.87
CA ARG A 24 -17.35 -0.96 2.51
C ARG A 24 -17.69 -0.87 3.99
N ALA A 25 -18.63 -1.71 4.44
CA ALA A 25 -18.98 -1.82 5.86
C ALA A 25 -17.81 -2.25 6.75
N GLU A 26 -16.86 -3.02 6.21
CA GLU A 26 -15.64 -3.38 6.96
C GLU A 26 -14.77 -2.15 7.27
N LEU A 27 -14.74 -1.16 6.37
CA LEU A 27 -13.99 0.08 6.61
C LEU A 27 -14.58 0.87 7.77
N ASP A 28 -15.92 0.95 7.84
CA ASP A 28 -16.63 1.59 8.95
C ASP A 28 -16.32 0.88 10.28
N ALA A 29 -16.35 -0.45 10.30
CA ALA A 29 -15.98 -1.22 11.48
C ALA A 29 -14.51 -1.00 11.91
N LEU A 30 -13.59 -0.83 10.96
CA LEU A 30 -12.19 -0.49 11.26
C LEU A 30 -12.04 0.95 11.77
N LEU A 31 -12.86 1.88 11.29
CA LEU A 31 -12.91 3.28 11.74
C LEU A 31 -13.44 3.39 13.17
N GLU A 32 -14.55 2.71 13.47
CA GLU A 32 -15.13 2.62 14.82
C GLU A 32 -14.11 2.11 15.84
N ARG A 33 -13.26 1.17 15.42
CA ARG A 33 -12.21 0.58 16.27
C ARG A 33 -10.91 1.38 16.30
N GLN A 34 -10.86 2.51 15.58
CA GLN A 34 -9.70 3.39 15.45
C GLN A 34 -8.46 2.66 14.91
N LEU A 35 -8.65 1.67 14.04
CA LEU A 35 -7.56 0.97 13.36
C LEU A 35 -7.12 1.70 12.10
N VAL A 36 -8.07 2.43 11.50
CA VAL A 36 -7.87 3.24 10.31
C VAL A 36 -8.45 4.64 10.55
N MET A 37 -8.03 5.59 9.75
CA MET A 37 -8.55 6.96 9.71
C MET A 37 -8.75 7.38 8.25
N LEU A 38 -9.73 8.23 8.00
CA LEU A 38 -9.96 8.80 6.68
C LEU A 38 -9.38 10.21 6.61
N GLU A 39 -8.59 10.48 5.58
CA GLU A 39 -8.16 11.84 5.22
C GLU A 39 -8.89 12.28 3.95
N HIS A 40 -9.22 13.56 3.90
CA HIS A 40 -9.76 14.18 2.69
C HIS A 40 -8.59 14.75 1.89
N ALA A 41 -8.11 13.99 0.90
CA ALA A 41 -6.93 14.36 0.12
C ALA A 41 -7.25 15.44 -0.94
N ALA A 42 -8.44 15.37 -1.54
CA ALA A 42 -8.93 16.35 -2.53
C ALA A 42 -10.46 16.32 -2.56
N PRO A 43 -11.13 17.33 -3.17
CA PRO A 43 -12.56 17.29 -3.40
C PRO A 43 -12.94 16.02 -4.18
N GLY A 44 -13.73 15.13 -3.54
CA GLY A 44 -14.14 13.86 -4.14
C GLY A 44 -13.18 12.68 -3.95
N ARG A 45 -12.02 12.86 -3.30
CA ARG A 45 -11.05 11.78 -3.05
C ARG A 45 -10.80 11.61 -1.56
N ARG A 46 -11.46 10.61 -0.97
CA ARG A 46 -11.21 10.15 0.40
C ARG A 46 -10.16 9.05 0.36
N ARG A 47 -9.19 9.10 1.26
CA ARG A 47 -8.17 8.07 1.42
C ARG A 47 -8.19 7.54 2.84
N ALA A 48 -8.04 6.23 2.97
CA ALA A 48 -7.90 5.57 4.26
C ALA A 48 -6.42 5.39 4.60
N TYR A 49 -6.08 5.58 5.88
CA TYR A 49 -4.73 5.41 6.40
C TYR A 49 -4.76 4.63 7.70
N LEU A 50 -3.72 3.85 7.97
CA LEU A 50 -3.60 3.13 9.22
C LEU A 50 -3.29 4.06 10.39
N THR A 51 -3.97 3.85 11.51
CA THR A 51 -3.55 4.45 12.78
C THR A 51 -2.31 3.75 13.32
N LYS A 52 -1.72 4.30 14.39
CA LYS A 52 -0.68 3.60 15.16
C LYS A 52 -1.16 2.22 15.62
N LYS A 53 -2.42 2.13 16.07
CA LYS A 53 -3.03 0.89 16.55
C LYS A 53 -3.21 -0.13 15.42
N GLY A 54 -3.72 0.29 14.27
CA GLY A 54 -3.85 -0.58 13.08
C GLY A 54 -2.50 -1.16 12.65
N ARG A 55 -1.46 -0.34 12.62
CA ARG A 55 -0.08 -0.79 12.35
C ARG A 55 0.41 -1.80 13.38
N SER A 56 0.25 -1.53 14.68
CA SER A 56 0.67 -2.48 15.73
C SER A 56 -0.02 -3.84 15.60
N ILE A 57 -1.30 -3.89 15.21
CA ILE A 57 -2.00 -5.16 14.96
C ILE A 57 -1.41 -5.89 13.76
N LEU A 58 -1.17 -5.20 12.65
CA LEU A 58 -0.54 -5.80 11.47
C LEU A 58 0.86 -6.32 11.78
N HIS A 59 1.64 -5.58 12.56
CA HIS A 59 2.95 -6.01 13.05
C HIS A 59 2.86 -7.27 13.93
N ALA A 60 1.92 -7.30 14.88
CA ALA A 60 1.71 -8.47 15.74
C ALA A 60 1.27 -9.72 14.97
N LEU A 61 0.60 -9.53 13.83
CA LEU A 61 0.16 -10.61 12.93
C LEU A 61 1.23 -10.97 11.87
N GLY A 62 2.38 -10.31 11.88
CA GLY A 62 3.51 -10.59 10.98
C GLY A 62 3.35 -10.05 9.55
N ALA A 63 2.35 -9.22 9.29
CA ALA A 63 2.08 -8.68 7.96
C ALA A 63 3.23 -7.81 7.41
N ASP A 64 3.98 -7.14 8.29
CA ASP A 64 5.12 -6.31 7.86
C ASP A 64 6.33 -7.14 7.36
N THR A 65 6.49 -8.37 7.86
CA THR A 65 7.62 -9.24 7.52
C THR A 65 7.44 -9.92 6.16
N GLY A 66 6.22 -10.34 5.84
CA GLY A 66 5.89 -10.91 4.52
C GLY A 66 5.94 -9.88 3.40
N PHE A 67 5.61 -8.62 3.72
CA PHE A 67 5.44 -7.58 2.73
C PHE A 67 6.74 -6.97 2.20
N ARG A 68 7.76 -6.79 3.05
CA ARG A 68 9.09 -6.30 2.63
C ARG A 68 9.68 -7.13 1.49
N ARG A 69 9.45 -8.45 1.49
CA ARG A 69 9.92 -9.36 0.45
C ARG A 69 9.25 -9.12 -0.90
N SER A 70 8.01 -8.67 -0.94
CA SER A 70 7.26 -8.42 -2.17
C SER A 70 7.56 -7.05 -2.79
N GLN A 71 7.84 -6.03 -1.98
CA GLN A 71 8.22 -4.70 -2.49
C GLN A 71 9.64 -4.64 -3.06
N ASP A 72 10.57 -5.40 -2.49
CA ASP A 72 11.95 -5.46 -3.00
C ASP A 72 12.00 -6.00 -4.44
N ALA A 73 11.10 -6.94 -4.76
CA ALA A 73 10.97 -7.53 -6.10
C ALA A 73 10.42 -6.56 -7.17
N THR A 74 9.72 -5.49 -6.78
CA THR A 74 9.24 -4.45 -7.70
C THR A 74 10.24 -3.30 -7.88
N ALA A 75 11.15 -3.08 -6.92
CA ALA A 75 12.19 -2.05 -7.04
C ALA A 75 13.32 -2.43 -8.03
N GLU A 76 13.56 -3.73 -8.28
CA GLU A 76 14.62 -4.20 -9.21
C GLU A 76 14.26 -4.08 -10.71
N ARG A 77 13.09 -3.52 -11.08
CA ARG A 77 12.68 -3.39 -12.50
C ARG A 77 12.87 -2.01 -13.12
N ASP A 78 13.19 -0.98 -12.34
CA ASP A 78 13.36 0.40 -12.82
C ASP A 78 14.82 0.77 -13.18
N GLY A 79 15.60 -0.22 -13.64
CA GLY A 79 17.02 -0.04 -14.03
C GLY A 79 17.33 -0.32 -15.50
N ARG A 80 16.34 -0.63 -16.34
CA ARG A 80 16.56 -1.01 -17.74
C ARG A 80 15.79 -0.14 -18.73
N HIS A 81 16.03 1.16 -18.70
CA HIS A 81 15.81 2.03 -19.87
C HIS A 81 16.72 3.26 -19.85
N ALA A 82 18.03 3.03 -20.02
CA ALA A 82 18.92 4.03 -20.55
C ALA A 82 19.87 3.32 -21.51
N ALA A 83 19.44 3.14 -22.76
CA ALA A 83 20.37 2.91 -23.85
C ALA A 83 21.05 4.25 -24.14
N PRO A 84 22.37 4.41 -23.94
CA PRO A 84 23.08 5.49 -24.58
C PRO A 84 23.30 5.06 -26.03
N VAL A 85 22.47 5.59 -26.94
CA VAL A 85 22.84 5.69 -28.34
C VAL A 85 24.06 6.61 -28.43
N SER A 86 25.26 6.05 -28.30
CA SER A 86 26.49 6.76 -28.67
C SER A 86 26.79 6.45 -30.13
N LEU A 87 26.29 7.36 -30.96
CA LEU A 87 26.78 7.67 -32.28
C LEU A 87 28.23 8.18 -32.12
N SER A 88 29.22 7.45 -32.62
CA SER A 88 30.60 7.91 -32.93
C SER A 88 31.22 6.78 -33.75
N ASP A 89 31.25 6.88 -35.07
CA ASP A 89 32.29 7.58 -35.85
C ASP A 89 33.69 7.03 -35.54
N GLU A 90 34.24 6.23 -36.47
CA GLU A 90 35.66 6.02 -36.77
C GLU A 90 35.89 4.63 -37.43
N ALA A 91 36.18 4.62 -38.72
CA ALA A 91 37.33 3.89 -39.28
C ALA A 91 37.43 4.10 -40.80
N GLY A 92 38.40 4.95 -41.17
CA GLY A 92 39.40 4.76 -42.25
C GLY A 92 39.00 4.07 -43.54
#